data_AF-I3R8P6-F1
#
_entry.id   AF-I3R8P6-F1
#
_cell.length_a   1.000
_cell.length_b   1.000
_cell.length_c   1.000
_cell.angle_alpha   90.00
_cell.angle_beta   90.00
_cell.angle_gamma   90.00
#
_symmetry.space_group_name_H-M   'P 1'
#
loop_
_entity.id
_entity.type
_entity.pdbx_description
1 polymer ?
#
loop_
_entity_poly.entity_id
_entity_poly.type
_entity_poly.pdbx_seq_one_letter_code
_entity_poly.pdbx_strand_id
1 'polypeptide(L)'
;MRGLDTTLSTIRLGEEASLIVKPPNRPDDRDDVDAILVQSRPTYEFDDGELTYRVVEDEDRYRVLASRDVGDPVRVLGELRAVVNLSA
;
A
#
# COMPACT_ATOMS: atom_id res chain seq x y z
N MET A 1 -4.39 -1.64 -15.29
CA MET A 1 -4.22 -2.05 -13.87
C MET A 1 -3.32 -3.28 -13.64
N ARG A 2 -3.09 -4.18 -14.62
CA ARG A 2 -2.09 -5.28 -14.53
C ARG A 2 -0.67 -4.89 -14.12
N GLY A 3 -0.30 -3.62 -14.34
CA GLY A 3 1.02 -3.11 -13.95
C GLY A 3 1.24 -3.07 -12.44
N LEU A 4 0.22 -2.73 -11.64
CA LEU A 4 0.36 -2.60 -10.19
C LEU A 4 0.62 -3.94 -9.50
N ASP A 5 -0.15 -4.98 -9.86
CA ASP A 5 0.08 -6.35 -9.39
C ASP A 5 1.49 -6.83 -9.73
N THR A 6 1.90 -6.60 -10.99
CA THR A 6 3.25 -6.96 -11.44
C THR A 6 4.31 -6.25 -10.62
N THR A 7 4.18 -4.94 -10.40
CA THR A 7 5.13 -4.15 -9.59
C THR A 7 5.14 -4.61 -8.13
N LEU A 8 3.98 -4.83 -7.52
CA LEU A 8 3.88 -5.38 -6.15
C LEU A 8 4.57 -6.73 -6.04
N SER A 9 4.42 -7.60 -7.05
CA SER A 9 5.07 -8.91 -7.09
C SER A 9 6.59 -8.87 -7.21
N THR A 10 7.16 -7.73 -7.62
CA THR A 10 8.63 -7.56 -7.68
C THR A 10 9.26 -7.20 -6.34
N ILE A 11 8.48 -6.69 -5.39
CA ILE A 11 8.96 -6.26 -4.07
C ILE A 11 9.12 -7.47 -3.18
N ARG A 12 10.29 -7.63 -2.57
CA ARG A 12 10.59 -8.77 -1.69
C ARG A 12 10.28 -8.42 -0.24
N LEU A 13 10.04 -9.46 0.56
CA LEU A 13 9.87 -9.29 2.00
C LEU A 13 11.11 -8.62 2.60
N GLY A 14 10.88 -7.59 3.42
CA GLY A 14 11.91 -6.76 4.03
C GLY A 14 12.43 -5.62 3.15
N GLU A 15 11.95 -5.47 1.91
CA GLU A 15 12.29 -4.31 1.07
C GLU A 15 11.37 -3.12 1.35
N GLU A 16 11.95 -1.93 1.29
CA GLU A 16 11.24 -0.67 1.41
C GLU A 16 10.63 -0.26 0.08
N ALA A 17 9.37 0.17 0.11
CA ALA A 17 8.65 0.66 -1.05
C ALA A 17 7.82 1.90 -0.72
N SER A 18 7.67 2.77 -1.72
CA SER A 18 6.79 3.93 -1.67
C SER A 18 5.46 3.60 -2.33
N LEU A 19 4.36 3.69 -1.56
CA LEU A 19 2.99 3.55 -2.02
C LEU A 19 2.44 4.93 -2.39
N ILE A 20 2.17 5.15 -3.68
CA ILE A 20 1.59 6.40 -4.15
C ILE A 20 0.06 6.27 -4.12
N VAL A 21 -0.57 6.92 -3.15
CA VAL A 21 -2.00 6.80 -2.83
C VAL A 21 -2.73 8.08 -3.24
N LYS A 22 -3.90 7.91 -3.86
CA LYS A 22 -4.82 9.00 -4.18
C LYS A 22 -5.95 9.06 -3.15
N PRO A 23 -6.00 10.08 -2.28
CA PRO A 23 -7.04 10.18 -1.26
C PRO A 23 -8.42 10.41 -1.87
N PRO A 24 -9.50 9.83 -1.30
CA PRO A 24 -10.84 9.96 -1.85
C PRO A 24 -11.38 11.39 -1.80
N ASN A 25 -10.97 12.17 -0.79
CA ASN A 25 -11.45 13.54 -0.56
C ASN A 25 -10.53 14.62 -1.17
N ARG A 26 -9.38 14.24 -1.73
CA ARG A 26 -8.39 15.16 -2.33
C ARG A 26 -7.92 14.62 -3.67
N PRO A 27 -8.76 14.71 -4.73
CA PRO A 27 -8.48 14.07 -6.01
C PRO A 27 -7.33 14.71 -6.81
N ASP A 28 -6.93 15.94 -6.46
CA ASP A 28 -5.80 16.64 -7.09
C ASP A 28 -4.48 16.42 -6.33
N ASP A 29 -4.56 15.84 -5.12
CA ASP A 29 -3.40 15.51 -4.30
C ASP A 29 -3.04 14.02 -4.42
N ARG A 30 -1.83 13.69 -3.97
CA ARG A 30 -1.38 12.34 -3.69
C ARG A 30 -0.65 12.31 -2.35
N ASP A 31 -0.77 11.19 -1.66
CA ASP A 31 0.01 10.89 -0.48
C ASP A 31 0.99 9.77 -0.84
N ASP A 32 2.28 10.02 -0.60
CA ASP A 32 3.34 9.05 -0.84
C ASP A 32 3.69 8.45 0.54
N VAL A 33 3.58 7.12 0.68
CA VAL A 33 3.77 6.40 1.94
C VAL A 33 4.92 5.41 1.80
N ASP A 34 6.01 5.67 2.51
CA ASP A 34 7.19 4.81 2.51
C ASP A 34 7.09 3.78 3.63
N ALA A 35 7.15 2.49 3.28
CA ALA A 35 6.97 1.41 4.23
C ALA A 35 7.66 0.11 3.76
N ILE A 36 7.98 -0.76 4.71
CA ILE A 36 8.68 -2.03 4.46
C ILE A 36 7.66 -3.14 4.22
N LEU A 37 7.83 -3.94 3.17
CA LEU A 37 6.96 -5.09 2.92
C LEU A 37 7.18 -6.18 4.00
N VAL A 38 6.19 -6.38 4.87
CA VAL A 38 6.24 -7.37 5.95
C VAL A 38 5.47 -8.66 5.62
N GLN A 39 4.50 -8.59 4.71
CA GLN A 39 3.76 -9.75 4.22
C GLN A 39 3.43 -9.59 2.74
N SER A 40 3.63 -10.64 1.93
CA SER A 40 3.35 -10.61 0.48
C SER A 40 2.23 -11.58 0.05
N ARG A 41 1.79 -12.49 0.93
CA ARG A 41 0.72 -13.45 0.68
C ARG A 41 -0.04 -13.77 1.98
N PRO A 42 -1.38 -13.89 1.96
CA PRO A 42 -2.27 -13.73 0.80
C PRO A 42 -2.49 -12.26 0.40
N THR A 43 -2.13 -11.31 1.26
CA THR A 43 -2.24 -9.86 1.02
C THR A 43 -0.87 -9.20 1.17
N TYR A 44 -0.68 -8.10 0.44
CA TYR A 44 0.49 -7.23 0.62
C TYR A 44 0.27 -6.32 1.83
N GLU A 45 1.13 -6.46 2.83
CA GLU A 45 1.16 -5.62 4.03
C GLU A 45 2.52 -4.96 4.16
N PHE A 46 2.49 -3.65 4.39
CA PHE A 46 3.66 -2.81 4.57
C PHE A 46 3.63 -2.18 5.96
N ASP A 47 4.78 -1.95 6.56
CA ASP A 47 4.93 -1.39 7.90
C ASP A 47 5.94 -0.24 7.87
N ASP A 48 5.56 0.94 8.38
CA ASP A 48 6.44 2.12 8.50
C ASP A 48 7.01 2.33 9.92
N GLY A 49 6.71 1.41 10.85
CA GLY A 49 7.05 1.49 12.27
C GLY A 49 5.96 2.08 13.18
N GLU A 50 4.93 2.72 12.60
CA GLU A 50 3.79 3.28 13.35
C GLU A 50 2.44 2.72 12.88
N LEU A 51 2.32 2.42 11.59
CA LEU A 51 1.12 1.96 10.91
C LEU A 51 1.45 0.79 9.98
N THR A 52 0.51 -0.15 9.93
CA THR A 52 0.48 -1.21 8.92
C THR A 52 -0.47 -0.82 7.80
N TYR A 53 0.04 -0.85 6.58
CA TYR A 53 -0.68 -0.57 5.35
C TYR A 53 -0.99 -1.86 4.61
N ARG A 54 -2.27 -2.16 4.39
CA ARG A 54 -2.72 -3.32 3.62
C ARG A 54 -3.21 -2.87 2.25
N VAL A 55 -2.67 -3.48 1.19
CA VAL A 55 -3.18 -3.30 -0.17
C VAL A 55 -4.23 -4.37 -0.44
N VAL A 56 -5.45 -3.93 -0.79
CA VAL A 56 -6.58 -4.80 -1.14
C VAL A 56 -7.07 -4.50 -2.55
N GLU A 57 -7.47 -5.53 -3.27
CA GLU A 57 -8.10 -5.39 -4.58
C GLU A 57 -9.63 -5.32 -4.41
N ASP A 58 -10.26 -4.30 -5.00
CA ASP A 58 -11.71 -4.03 -4.95
C ASP A 58 -12.17 -3.48 -6.30
N GLU A 59 -13.09 -4.19 -6.98
CA GLU A 59 -13.71 -3.79 -8.27
C GLU A 59 -12.70 -3.24 -9.30
N ASP A 60 -11.65 -4.02 -9.61
CA ASP A 60 -10.53 -3.68 -10.51
C ASP A 60 -9.60 -2.55 -10.02
N ARG A 61 -9.71 -2.13 -8.75
CA ARG A 61 -8.85 -1.10 -8.15
C ARG A 61 -8.09 -1.63 -6.96
N TYR A 62 -6.92 -1.07 -6.73
CA TYR A 62 -6.17 -1.31 -5.49
C TYR A 62 -6.48 -0.20 -4.50
N ARG A 63 -6.84 -0.56 -3.27
CA ARG A 63 -7.02 0.37 -2.16
C ARG A 63 -5.96 0.14 -1.11
N VAL A 64 -5.49 1.22 -0.50
CA VAL A 64 -4.60 1.17 0.65
C VAL A 64 -5.42 1.42 1.91
N LEU A 65 -5.35 0.45 2.81
CA LEU A 65 -5.94 0.50 4.13
C LEU A 65 -4.82 0.73 5.15
N ALA A 66 -5.01 1.63 6.10
CA ALA A 66 -4.09 1.83 7.21
C ALA A 66 -4.74 1.35 8.52
N SER A 67 -3.98 0.60 9.30
CA SER A 67 -4.31 0.27 10.69
C SER A 67 -3.08 0.47 11.56
N ARG A 68 -3.29 0.79 12.84
CA ARG A 68 -2.21 0.87 13.82
C ARG A 68 -2.01 -0.46 14.57
N ASP A 69 -3.08 -1.24 14.74
CA ASP A 69 -3.04 -2.55 15.38
C ASP A 69 -4.22 -3.43 14.90
N VAL A 70 -4.25 -4.72 15.28
CA VAL A 70 -5.31 -5.70 15.00
C VAL A 70 -6.66 -5.26 15.58
N GLY A 71 -6.65 -4.45 16.65
CA GLY A 71 -7.85 -3.91 17.28
C GLY A 71 -8.28 -2.52 16.79
N ASP A 72 -7.49 -1.85 15.96
CA ASP A 72 -7.77 -0.49 15.52
C ASP A 72 -8.74 -0.46 14.32
N PRO A 73 -9.61 0.57 14.24
CA PRO A 73 -10.49 0.72 13.09
C PRO A 73 -9.66 0.99 11.84
N VAL A 74 -9.76 0.06 10.89
CA VAL A 74 -9.11 0.16 9.58
C VAL A 74 -9.61 1.40 8.85
N ARG A 75 -8.69 2.26 8.43
CA ARG A 75 -9.00 3.49 7.68
C ARG A 75 -8.63 3.30 6.21
N VAL A 76 -9.49 3.75 5.31
CA VAL A 76 -9.18 3.81 3.89
C VAL A 76 -8.33 5.05 3.64
N LEU A 77 -7.06 4.88 3.24
CA LEU A 77 -6.23 6.00 2.80
C LEU A 77 -6.63 6.47 1.40
N GLY A 78 -6.89 5.53 0.49
CA GLY A 78 -7.31 5.85 -0.86
C GLY A 78 -6.98 4.77 -1.87
N GLU A 79 -7.00 5.17 -3.15
CA GLU A 79 -6.69 4.30 -4.27
C GLU A 79 -5.17 4.26 -4.50
N LEU A 80 -4.58 3.07 -4.56
CA LEU A 80 -3.18 2.89 -4.93
C LEU A 80 -3.01 3.16 -6.43
N ARG A 81 -2.15 4.12 -6.76
CA ARG A 81 -1.91 4.55 -8.14
C ARG A 81 -0.61 4.01 -8.71
N ALA A 82 0.41 3.91 -7.86
CA ALA A 82 1.72 3.39 -8.21
C ALA A 82 2.42 2.84 -6.96
N VAL A 83 3.40 1.98 -7.18
CA VAL A 83 4.33 1.52 -6.16
C VAL A 83 5.74 1.66 -6.71
N VAL A 84 6.66 2.15 -5.89
CA VAL A 84 8.07 2.29 -6.24
C VAL A 84 8.88 1.47 -5.25
N ASN A 85 9.67 0.51 -5.74
CA ASN A 85 10.64 -0.18 -4.88
C ASN A 85 11.82 0.78 -4.64
N LEU A 86 12.05 1.16 -3.38
CA LEU A 86 13.13 2.07 -2.99
C LEU A 86 14.45 1.35 -2.72
N SER A 87 14.39 0.01 -2.61
CA SER A 87 15.55 -0.86 -2.36
C SER A 87 16.17 -1.44 -3.64
N ALA A 88 15.63 -1.10 -4.82
CA ALA A 88 16.02 -1.66 -6.12
C ALA A 88 17.18 -0.92 -6.80
#